data_AF-A0A5P9PEW7-F1
#
_entry.id   AF-A0A5P9PEW7-F1
#
_cell.length_a   1.000
_cell.length_b   1.000
_cell.length_c   1.000
_cell.angle_alpha   90.00
_cell.angle_beta   90.00
_cell.angle_gamma   90.00
#
_symmetry.space_group_name_H-M   'P 1'
#
loop_
_entity.id
_entity.type
_entity.pdbx_description
1 polymer ?
#
loop_
_entity_poly.entity_id
_entity_poly.type
_entity_poly.pdbx_seq_one_letter_code
_entity_poly.pdbx_strand_id
1 'polypeptide(L)'
;MKYLLLVYGTQRDLDEKPDATAFLDEFNRELRESGEFVEAQGLDQPARARRIERANGVPVVTDGPFAETQEVLAGYWLVECAGLERATEIAVRLGGTVDVRALDCAAELDLAPACLAMAELIMGTADDQLALPTPCADYTVADLIEHLDGVTGGSAGMESGWRVRLARQLTALRRTWRDPAAWVGTGRLDLPNRTWGRIVLTELVVHGWDLAVATGQPFDPAAGILRACYDHVAEFVPRAPLPELWGPPVEVPAGAALLDRIVAVTGRSPDWGR
;
A
#
# COMPACT_ATOMS: atom_id res chain seq x y z
N MET A 1 7.62 6.65 10.81
CA MET A 1 6.42 7.42 10.39
C MET A 1 6.84 8.42 9.34
N LYS A 2 6.03 8.65 8.30
CA LYS A 2 6.38 9.59 7.22
C LYS A 2 5.81 10.98 7.50
N TYR A 3 6.59 12.01 7.19
CA TYR A 3 6.21 13.41 7.37
C TYR A 3 6.54 14.20 6.11
N LEU A 4 5.58 15.02 5.69
CA LEU A 4 5.75 16.01 4.63
C LEU A 4 6.11 17.36 5.26
N LEU A 5 7.25 17.91 4.86
CA LEU A 5 7.71 19.24 5.24
C LEU A 5 7.47 20.16 4.04
N LEU A 6 6.53 21.10 4.17
CA LEU A 6 6.18 22.04 3.10
C LEU A 6 6.84 23.38 3.40
N VAL A 7 7.77 23.80 2.55
CA VAL A 7 8.51 25.05 2.75
C VAL A 7 7.86 26.15 1.94
N TYR A 8 7.52 27.26 2.60
CA TYR A 8 6.92 28.43 2.00
C TYR A 8 7.90 29.61 2.00
N GLY A 9 7.76 30.46 0.98
CA GLY A 9 8.39 31.77 0.89
C GLY A 9 7.43 32.77 0.29
N THR A 10 7.85 34.02 0.14
CA THR A 10 7.08 35.01 -0.62
C THR A 10 7.38 34.90 -2.12
N GLN A 11 6.49 35.41 -2.98
CA GLN A 11 6.74 35.52 -4.43
C GLN A 11 8.08 36.22 -4.69
N ARG A 12 8.36 37.29 -3.94
CA ARG A 12 9.60 38.07 -4.05
C ARG A 12 10.83 37.23 -3.73
N ASP A 13 10.82 36.50 -2.61
CA ASP A 13 11.97 35.68 -2.19
C ASP A 13 12.32 34.60 -3.22
N LEU A 14 11.29 34.01 -3.84
CA LEU A 14 11.45 32.96 -4.84
C LEU A 14 11.83 33.47 -6.24
N ASP A 15 11.46 34.71 -6.58
CA ASP A 15 11.88 35.36 -7.82
C ASP A 15 13.33 35.88 -7.71
N GLU A 16 13.73 36.40 -6.54
CA GLU A 16 15.09 36.88 -6.28
C GLU A 16 16.10 35.72 -6.09
N LYS A 17 15.61 34.53 -5.71
CA LYS A 17 16.31 33.23 -5.66
C LYS A 17 17.78 33.30 -5.19
N PRO A 18 18.04 33.44 -3.88
CA PRO A 18 19.38 33.24 -3.36
C PRO A 18 19.87 31.81 -3.65
N ASP A 19 21.14 31.66 -4.02
CA ASP A 19 21.74 30.34 -4.26
C ASP A 19 21.90 29.56 -2.95
N ALA A 20 20.89 28.76 -2.63
CA ALA A 20 20.87 27.87 -1.48
C ALA A 20 21.36 26.44 -1.82
N THR A 21 21.86 26.21 -3.03
CA THR A 21 22.11 24.86 -3.57
C THR A 21 23.05 24.05 -2.70
N ALA A 22 24.17 24.65 -2.28
CA ALA A 22 25.16 23.95 -1.45
C ALA A 22 24.60 23.52 -0.08
N PHE A 23 23.75 24.34 0.53
CA PHE A 23 23.12 23.98 1.80
C PHE A 23 22.11 22.84 1.62
N LEU A 24 21.26 22.92 0.59
CA LEU A 24 20.25 21.89 0.33
C LEU A 24 20.88 20.55 -0.05
N ASP A 25 21.99 20.56 -0.80
CA ASP A 25 22.74 19.35 -1.16
C ASP A 25 23.33 18.68 0.08
N GLU A 26 23.96 19.47 0.97
CA GLU A 26 24.49 18.97 2.24
C GLU A 26 23.38 18.42 3.13
N PHE A 27 22.30 19.17 3.31
CA PHE A 27 21.16 18.77 4.12
C PHE A 27 20.54 17.46 3.63
N ASN A 28 20.36 17.32 2.30
CA ASN A 28 19.84 16.10 1.70
C ASN A 28 20.82 14.93 1.82
N ARG A 29 22.13 15.17 1.80
CA ARG A 29 23.14 14.14 2.04
C ARG A 29 23.04 13.59 3.46
N GLU A 30 23.00 14.47 4.46
CA GLU A 30 22.90 14.06 5.86
C GLU A 30 21.62 13.24 6.13
N LEU A 31 20.48 13.63 5.55
CA LEU A 31 19.23 12.87 5.69
C LEU A 31 19.31 11.49 5.02
N ARG A 32 20.06 11.34 3.93
CA ARG A 32 20.30 10.03 3.30
C ARG A 32 21.21 9.17 4.15
N GLU A 33 22.26 9.75 4.71
CA GLU A 33 23.20 9.06 5.60
C GLU A 33 22.52 8.60 6.91
N SER A 34 21.58 9.38 7.43
CA SER A 34 20.76 8.98 8.58
C SER A 34 19.65 7.97 8.25
N GLY A 35 19.37 7.74 6.96
CA GLY A 35 18.27 6.91 6.49
C GLY A 35 16.89 7.55 6.62
N GLU A 36 16.83 8.86 6.93
CA GLU A 36 15.57 9.60 7.13
C GLU A 36 15.03 10.21 5.83
N PHE A 37 15.83 10.26 4.76
CA PHE A 37 15.43 10.80 3.45
C PHE A 37 14.54 9.83 2.67
N VAL A 38 13.35 10.29 2.27
CA VAL A 38 12.52 9.60 1.27
C VAL A 38 12.60 10.32 -0.08
N GLU A 39 12.27 11.62 -0.11
CA GLU A 39 12.25 12.43 -1.32
C GLU A 39 12.34 13.93 -0.98
N ALA A 40 12.83 14.76 -1.91
CA ALA A 40 12.73 16.21 -1.81
C ALA A 40 12.70 16.84 -3.19
N GLN A 41 11.96 17.94 -3.34
CA GLN A 41 11.86 18.65 -4.62
C GLN A 41 11.58 20.14 -4.41
N GLY A 42 12.38 20.98 -5.08
CA GLY A 42 12.08 22.39 -5.27
C GLY A 42 11.06 22.57 -6.41
N LEU A 43 10.09 23.47 -6.21
CA LEU A 43 9.09 23.79 -7.21
C LEU A 43 9.57 24.91 -8.15
N ASP A 44 8.94 24.99 -9.32
CA ASP A 44 9.22 26.04 -10.29
C ASP A 44 8.66 27.40 -9.80
N GLN A 45 9.04 28.50 -10.46
CA GLN A 45 8.66 29.85 -10.07
C GLN A 45 7.13 30.00 -9.94
N PRO A 46 6.61 30.71 -8.92
CA PRO A 46 5.17 30.78 -8.70
C PRO A 46 4.41 31.46 -9.85
N ALA A 47 5.08 32.24 -10.71
CA ALA A 47 4.52 32.77 -11.96
C ALA A 47 4.02 31.67 -12.92
N ARG A 48 4.52 30.44 -12.78
CA ARG A 48 4.09 29.26 -13.57
C ARG A 48 3.05 28.41 -12.85
N ALA A 49 2.65 28.79 -11.65
CA ALA A 49 1.61 28.09 -10.90
C ALA A 49 0.21 28.43 -11.44
N ARG A 50 -0.73 27.57 -11.11
CA ARG A 50 -2.17 27.76 -11.31
C ARG A 50 -2.87 27.41 -10.00
N ARG A 51 -3.73 28.29 -9.50
CA ARG A 51 -4.61 27.99 -8.36
C ARG A 51 -6.01 27.71 -8.87
N ILE A 52 -6.63 26.66 -8.37
CA ILE A 52 -7.99 26.26 -8.77
C ILE A 52 -8.84 26.27 -7.51
N GLU A 53 -9.88 27.09 -7.50
CA GLU A 53 -10.86 27.18 -6.43
C GLU A 53 -12.25 26.89 -6.99
N ARG A 54 -13.21 26.51 -6.13
CA ARG A 54 -14.61 26.32 -6.54
C ARG A 54 -15.48 27.38 -5.91
N ALA A 55 -16.05 28.26 -6.72
CA ALA A 55 -17.06 29.22 -6.30
C ALA A 55 -18.42 28.74 -6.81
N ASN A 56 -19.34 28.40 -5.89
CA ASN A 56 -20.69 27.89 -6.22
C ASN A 56 -20.67 26.68 -7.17
N GLY A 57 -19.73 25.75 -6.98
CA GLY A 57 -19.57 24.53 -7.79
C GLY A 57 -18.83 24.73 -9.11
N VAL A 58 -18.64 25.96 -9.57
CA VAL A 58 -17.90 26.30 -10.79
C VAL A 58 -16.40 26.42 -10.48
N PRO A 59 -15.52 25.75 -11.25
CA PRO A 59 -14.08 25.92 -11.08
C PRO A 59 -13.64 27.31 -11.56
N VAL A 60 -12.94 28.03 -10.71
CA VAL A 60 -12.26 29.30 -11.00
C VAL A 60 -10.76 29.01 -11.00
N VAL A 61 -10.11 29.26 -12.13
CA VAL A 61 -8.67 29.06 -12.30
C VAL A 61 -7.99 30.43 -12.30
N THR A 62 -7.03 30.59 -11.41
CA THR A 62 -6.22 31.81 -11.27
C THR A 62 -4.78 31.50 -11.65
N ASP A 63 -4.27 32.24 -12.62
CA ASP A 63 -2.88 32.15 -13.05
C ASP A 63 -1.96 32.90 -12.06
N GLY A 64 -0.78 32.34 -11.76
CA GLY A 64 0.28 33.11 -11.09
C GLY A 64 0.83 34.23 -11.99
N PRO A 65 1.61 35.17 -11.46
CA PRO A 65 2.10 35.25 -10.07
C PRO A 65 1.01 35.65 -9.07
N PHE A 66 1.22 35.29 -7.81
CA PHE A 66 0.33 35.70 -6.71
C PHE A 66 0.82 37.03 -6.12
N ALA A 67 0.02 37.64 -5.23
CA ALA A 67 0.41 38.89 -4.59
C ALA A 67 1.79 38.75 -3.91
N GLU A 68 2.64 39.77 -3.98
CA GLU A 68 4.04 39.68 -3.51
C GLU A 68 4.18 39.22 -2.06
N THR A 69 3.23 39.60 -1.21
CA THR A 69 3.19 39.25 0.22
C THR A 69 2.55 37.90 0.51
N GLN A 70 2.06 37.19 -0.51
CA GLN A 70 1.41 35.91 -0.35
C GLN A 70 2.45 34.80 -0.17
N GLU A 71 2.26 33.98 0.85
CA GLU A 71 3.04 32.75 1.00
C GLU A 71 2.72 31.78 -0.14
N VAL A 72 3.78 31.30 -0.78
CA VAL A 72 3.76 30.39 -1.92
C VAL A 72 4.66 29.20 -1.60
N LEU A 73 4.20 28.01 -2.00
CA LEU A 73 4.94 26.77 -1.75
C LEU A 73 6.21 26.77 -2.61
N ALA A 74 7.36 26.74 -1.96
CA ALA A 74 8.68 26.77 -2.59
C ALA A 74 9.20 25.36 -2.90
N GLY A 75 8.85 24.39 -2.07
CA GLY A 75 9.38 23.03 -2.15
C GLY A 75 8.85 22.15 -1.04
N TYR A 76 9.21 20.87 -1.11
CA TYR A 76 8.90 19.91 -0.06
C TYR A 76 10.03 18.94 0.22
N TRP A 77 9.98 18.37 1.42
CA TRP A 77 10.69 17.16 1.81
C TRP A 77 9.71 16.12 2.32
N LEU A 78 9.90 14.87 1.90
CA LEU A 78 9.29 13.70 2.52
C LEU A 78 10.38 12.98 3.33
N VAL A 79 10.15 12.87 4.63
CA VAL A 79 11.09 12.22 5.56
C VAL A 79 10.42 11.09 6.31
N GLU A 80 11.17 10.04 6.62
CA GLU A 80 10.73 8.94 7.47
C GLU A 80 11.56 8.95 8.76
N CYS A 81 10.91 9.23 9.88
CA CYS A 81 11.59 9.33 11.17
C CYS A 81 10.72 8.84 12.32
N ALA A 82 11.29 8.87 13.53
CA ALA A 82 10.72 8.26 14.74
C ALA A 82 9.42 8.93 15.22
N GLY A 83 9.16 10.19 14.86
CA GLY A 83 8.01 10.93 15.38
C GLY A 83 7.96 12.39 14.90
N LEU A 84 6.91 13.10 15.32
CA LEU A 84 6.66 14.49 14.89
C LEU A 84 7.75 15.43 15.42
N GLU A 85 8.27 15.15 16.62
CA GLU A 85 9.35 15.91 17.24
C GLU A 85 10.60 15.85 16.37
N ARG A 86 11.00 14.65 15.92
CA ARG A 86 12.15 14.47 15.03
C ARG A 86 11.93 15.13 13.66
N ALA A 87 10.73 15.01 13.10
CA ALA A 87 10.38 15.71 11.86
C ALA A 87 10.48 17.23 12.03
N THR A 88 10.10 17.74 13.20
CA THR A 88 10.20 19.17 13.55
C THR A 88 11.66 19.62 13.67
N GLU A 89 12.52 18.84 14.32
CA GLU A 89 13.97 19.11 14.38
C GLU A 89 14.59 19.21 12.99
N ILE A 90 14.21 18.32 12.08
CA ILE A 90 14.64 18.35 10.68
C ILE A 90 14.13 19.63 10.00
N ALA A 91 12.84 19.95 10.17
CA ALA A 91 12.20 21.12 9.54
C ALA A 91 12.80 22.46 9.98
N VAL A 92 13.17 22.62 11.25
CA VAL A 92 13.76 23.86 11.79
C VAL A 92 15.04 24.25 11.05
N ARG A 93 15.79 23.28 10.52
CA ARG A 93 17.04 23.53 9.79
C ARG A 93 16.83 24.17 8.42
N LEU A 94 15.68 23.97 7.78
CA LEU A 94 15.37 24.51 6.45
C LEU A 94 15.15 26.03 6.46
N GLY A 95 14.82 26.60 7.62
CA GLY A 95 14.50 28.03 7.76
C GLY A 95 13.17 28.42 7.10
N GLY A 96 12.80 29.70 7.22
CA GLY A 96 11.54 30.22 6.67
C GLY A 96 10.27 29.67 7.37
N THR A 97 9.14 29.70 6.68
CA THR A 97 7.88 29.09 7.12
C THR A 97 7.83 27.64 6.64
N VAL A 98 7.75 26.68 7.57
CA VAL A 98 7.66 25.24 7.24
C VAL A 98 6.46 24.60 7.93
N ASP A 99 5.54 24.02 7.14
CA ASP A 99 4.48 23.17 7.67
C ASP A 99 4.97 21.73 7.80
N VAL A 100 4.96 21.20 9.02
CA VAL A 100 5.26 19.78 9.30
C VAL A 100 3.95 19.01 9.39
N ARG A 101 3.73 18.08 8.46
CA ARG A 101 2.52 17.26 8.43
C ARG A 101 2.88 15.79 8.51
N ALA A 102 2.34 15.09 9.50
CA ALA A 102 2.33 13.63 9.44
C ALA A 102 1.53 13.20 8.20
N LEU A 103 2.10 12.34 7.38
CA LEU A 103 1.29 11.63 6.41
C LEU A 103 0.43 10.65 7.17
N ASP A 104 -0.87 10.69 6.91
CA ASP A 104 -1.80 9.75 7.50
C ASP A 104 -1.42 8.34 7.05
N CYS A 105 -0.79 7.61 7.96
CA CYS A 105 -0.49 6.20 7.78
C CYS A 105 -1.77 5.35 7.77
N ALA A 106 -2.96 5.90 8.02
CA ALA A 106 -4.22 5.21 7.74
C ALA A 106 -4.44 4.96 6.22
N ALA A 107 -3.62 5.55 5.35
CA ALA A 107 -3.52 5.14 3.95
C ALA A 107 -2.51 3.98 3.72
N GLU A 108 -2.03 3.29 4.76
CA GLU A 108 -0.95 2.29 4.62
C GLU A 108 -1.34 1.04 3.84
N LEU A 109 -2.63 0.66 3.85
CA LEU A 109 -3.26 -0.37 3.01
C LEU A 109 -4.66 -0.67 3.57
N ASP A 110 -5.74 -0.42 2.81
CA ASP A 110 -7.09 -0.86 3.21
C ASP A 110 -7.34 -2.28 2.72
N LEU A 111 -7.43 -3.26 3.63
CA LEU A 111 -7.73 -4.65 3.26
C LEU A 111 -9.20 -4.89 2.88
N ALA A 112 -10.09 -3.90 3.09
CA ALA A 112 -11.52 -4.09 2.87
C ALA A 112 -11.88 -4.61 1.47
N PRO A 113 -11.31 -4.11 0.35
CA PRO A 113 -11.68 -4.63 -0.96
C PRO A 113 -11.25 -6.08 -1.16
N ALA A 114 -10.08 -6.48 -0.65
CA ALA A 114 -9.61 -7.87 -0.72
C ALA A 114 -10.49 -8.81 0.14
N CYS A 115 -10.82 -8.38 1.37
CA CYS A 115 -11.72 -9.14 2.25
C CYS A 115 -13.12 -9.33 1.65
N LEU A 116 -13.64 -8.31 0.95
CA LEU A 116 -14.95 -8.38 0.29
C LEU A 116 -14.93 -9.36 -0.90
N ALA A 117 -13.93 -9.23 -1.78
CA ALA A 117 -13.77 -10.14 -2.92
C ALA A 117 -13.61 -11.60 -2.45
N MET A 118 -12.81 -11.84 -1.40
CA MET A 118 -12.68 -13.17 -0.82
C MET A 118 -14.02 -13.66 -0.22
N ALA A 119 -14.76 -12.82 0.49
CA ALA A 119 -16.05 -13.21 1.07
C ALA A 119 -17.07 -13.60 0.00
N GLU A 120 -17.06 -12.93 -1.16
CA GLU A 120 -17.89 -13.30 -2.31
C GLU A 120 -17.53 -14.69 -2.84
N LEU A 121 -16.24 -14.99 -3.03
CA LEU A 121 -15.77 -16.31 -3.45
C LEU A 121 -16.14 -17.42 -2.47
N ILE A 122 -15.95 -17.19 -1.18
CA ILE A 122 -16.32 -18.11 -0.10
C ILE A 122 -17.82 -18.41 -0.12
N MET A 123 -18.65 -17.38 -0.30
CA MET A 123 -20.10 -17.56 -0.37
C MET A 123 -20.55 -18.25 -1.66
N GLY A 124 -19.85 -18.05 -2.77
CA GLY A 124 -20.17 -18.63 -4.08
C GLY A 124 -19.62 -20.03 -4.33
N THR A 125 -18.68 -20.51 -3.50
CA THR A 125 -18.13 -21.86 -3.63
C THR A 125 -19.22 -22.89 -3.29
N ALA A 126 -19.52 -23.84 -4.17
CA ALA A 126 -20.50 -24.90 -3.96
C ALA A 126 -19.89 -26.14 -3.27
N ASP A 127 -20.72 -26.97 -2.62
CA ASP A 127 -20.24 -28.15 -1.86
C ASP A 127 -19.60 -29.22 -2.75
N ASP A 128 -20.07 -29.35 -3.99
CA ASP A 128 -19.51 -30.28 -4.99
C ASP A 128 -18.16 -29.82 -5.57
N GLN A 129 -17.78 -28.57 -5.34
CA GLN A 129 -16.49 -28.02 -5.75
C GLN A 129 -15.36 -28.26 -4.74
N LEU A 130 -15.68 -28.71 -3.51
CA LEU A 130 -14.72 -28.81 -2.41
C LEU A 130 -13.54 -29.76 -2.70
N ALA A 131 -13.76 -30.80 -3.52
CA ALA A 131 -12.71 -31.76 -3.87
C ALA A 131 -11.90 -31.36 -5.12
N LEU A 132 -12.19 -30.21 -5.75
CA LEU A 132 -11.48 -29.78 -6.95
C LEU A 132 -10.02 -29.41 -6.63
N PRO A 133 -9.08 -29.67 -7.55
CA PRO A 133 -7.71 -29.20 -7.39
C PRO A 133 -7.63 -27.68 -7.52
N THR A 134 -6.62 -27.08 -6.90
CA THR A 134 -6.33 -25.64 -7.04
C THR A 134 -4.98 -25.42 -7.72
N PRO A 135 -4.68 -24.19 -8.19
CA PRO A 135 -3.33 -23.84 -8.65
C PRO A 135 -2.26 -23.93 -7.54
N CYS A 136 -2.66 -23.85 -6.26
CA CYS A 136 -1.81 -24.17 -5.13
C CYS A 136 -1.74 -25.71 -4.99
N ALA A 137 -0.73 -26.34 -5.59
CA ALA A 137 -0.71 -27.78 -5.87
C ALA A 137 -0.95 -28.70 -4.66
N ASP A 138 -0.64 -28.25 -3.44
CA ASP A 138 -0.85 -29.02 -2.21
C ASP A 138 -2.30 -29.00 -1.71
N TYR A 139 -3.17 -28.14 -2.27
CA TYR A 139 -4.51 -27.88 -1.77
C TYR A 139 -5.60 -28.26 -2.77
N THR A 140 -6.58 -29.01 -2.29
CA THR A 140 -7.94 -28.97 -2.84
C THR A 140 -8.63 -27.65 -2.47
N VAL A 141 -9.79 -27.36 -3.08
CA VAL A 141 -10.62 -26.22 -2.67
C VAL A 141 -10.94 -26.29 -1.17
N ALA A 142 -11.16 -27.49 -0.63
CA ALA A 142 -11.40 -27.67 0.78
C ALA A 142 -10.19 -27.28 1.65
N ASP A 143 -9.00 -27.79 1.31
CA ASP A 143 -7.77 -27.49 2.04
C ASP A 143 -7.45 -25.99 2.00
N LEU A 144 -7.68 -25.35 0.84
CA LEU A 144 -7.49 -23.91 0.66
C LEU A 144 -8.42 -23.08 1.56
N ILE A 145 -9.67 -23.49 1.72
CA ILE A 145 -10.63 -22.83 2.62
C ILE A 145 -10.23 -23.03 4.09
N GLU A 146 -9.74 -24.20 4.48
CA GLU A 146 -9.25 -24.43 5.84
C GLU A 146 -8.01 -23.57 6.15
N HIS A 147 -7.10 -23.43 5.18
CA HIS A 147 -5.97 -22.51 5.27
C HIS A 147 -6.44 -21.06 5.45
N LEU A 148 -7.41 -20.61 4.65
CA LEU A 148 -8.00 -19.27 4.75
C LEU A 148 -8.72 -19.03 6.09
N ASP A 149 -9.35 -20.04 6.69
CA ASP A 149 -9.86 -19.96 8.06
C ASP A 149 -8.73 -19.64 9.04
N GLY A 150 -7.60 -20.34 8.94
CA GLY A 150 -6.40 -20.08 9.76
C GLY A 150 -5.81 -18.67 9.57
N VAL A 151 -5.68 -18.22 8.32
CA VAL A 151 -5.19 -16.87 7.98
C VAL A 151 -6.08 -15.78 8.58
N THR A 152 -7.40 -16.00 8.59
CA THR A 152 -8.37 -15.04 9.13
C THR A 152 -8.56 -15.14 10.65
N GLY A 153 -7.77 -15.98 11.33
CA GLY A 153 -7.74 -16.14 12.79
C GLY A 153 -8.70 -17.20 13.34
N GLY A 154 -9.25 -18.04 12.47
CA GLY A 154 -10.04 -19.21 12.82
C GLY A 154 -9.22 -20.47 13.10
N SER A 155 -9.95 -21.53 13.49
CA SER A 155 -9.42 -22.88 13.71
C SER A 155 -10.51 -23.95 13.56
N ALA A 156 -11.63 -23.60 12.93
CA ALA A 156 -12.83 -24.41 12.85
C ALA A 156 -12.99 -25.10 11.49
N GLY A 157 -12.17 -24.73 10.49
CA GLY A 157 -12.07 -25.40 9.20
C GLY A 157 -13.43 -25.63 8.53
N MET A 158 -13.68 -26.87 8.10
CA MET A 158 -14.89 -27.31 7.38
C MET A 158 -16.11 -27.66 8.22
N GLU A 159 -16.17 -27.24 9.49
CA GLU A 159 -17.40 -27.41 10.28
C GLU A 159 -18.65 -26.80 9.60
N SER A 160 -19.83 -27.34 9.91
CA SER A 160 -21.09 -26.89 9.35
C SER A 160 -21.29 -25.37 9.48
N GLY A 161 -21.64 -24.70 8.38
CA GLY A 161 -21.81 -23.25 8.34
C GLY A 161 -20.53 -22.46 8.08
N TRP A 162 -19.44 -23.13 7.66
CA TRP A 162 -18.14 -22.52 7.39
C TRP A 162 -18.21 -21.26 6.50
N ARG A 163 -19.05 -21.23 5.45
CA ARG A 163 -19.19 -20.06 4.55
C ARG A 163 -19.53 -18.79 5.29
N VAL A 164 -20.60 -18.83 6.09
CA VAL A 164 -21.12 -17.68 6.84
C VAL A 164 -20.15 -17.31 7.97
N ARG A 165 -19.52 -18.30 8.61
CA ARG A 165 -18.51 -18.06 9.63
C ARG A 165 -17.28 -17.33 9.05
N LEU A 166 -16.72 -17.84 7.95
CA LEU A 166 -15.55 -17.27 7.30
C LEU A 166 -15.83 -15.89 6.71
N ALA A 167 -17.00 -15.67 6.11
CA ALA A 167 -17.43 -14.33 5.69
C ALA A 167 -17.51 -13.33 6.87
N ARG A 168 -17.94 -13.78 8.06
CA ARG A 168 -17.93 -12.96 9.28
C ARG A 168 -16.52 -12.70 9.80
N GLN A 169 -15.62 -13.67 9.72
CA GLN A 169 -14.19 -13.49 10.06
C GLN A 169 -13.54 -12.46 9.14
N LEU A 170 -13.75 -12.53 7.82
CA LEU A 170 -13.28 -11.52 6.87
C LEU A 170 -13.84 -10.13 7.19
N THR A 171 -15.10 -10.05 7.64
CA THR A 171 -15.72 -8.80 8.12
C THR A 171 -15.07 -8.27 9.41
N ALA A 172 -14.61 -9.14 10.30
CA ALA A 172 -13.87 -8.75 11.50
C ALA A 172 -12.44 -8.33 11.15
N LEU A 173 -11.76 -9.09 10.29
CA LEU A 173 -10.40 -8.83 9.82
C LEU A 173 -10.28 -7.44 9.19
N ARG A 174 -11.22 -7.07 8.30
CA ARG A 174 -11.23 -5.71 7.72
C ARG A 174 -11.43 -4.61 8.78
N ARG A 175 -12.15 -4.88 9.88
CA ARG A 175 -12.35 -3.89 10.95
C ARG A 175 -11.06 -3.72 11.76
N THR A 176 -10.38 -4.83 12.06
CA THR A 176 -9.09 -4.83 12.75
C THR A 176 -8.05 -4.04 11.98
N TRP A 177 -7.85 -4.35 10.69
CA TRP A 177 -6.81 -3.69 9.89
C TRP A 177 -7.19 -2.27 9.42
N ARG A 178 -8.42 -1.82 9.66
CA ARG A 178 -8.79 -0.40 9.53
C ARG A 178 -8.34 0.45 10.71
N ASP A 179 -8.02 -0.15 11.86
CA ASP A 179 -7.47 0.55 13.00
C ASP A 179 -5.96 0.82 12.77
N PRO A 180 -5.51 2.08 12.72
CA PRO A 180 -4.08 2.40 12.58
C PRO A 180 -3.21 1.75 13.66
N ALA A 181 -3.74 1.51 14.86
CA ALA A 181 -3.01 0.85 15.94
C ALA A 181 -2.66 -0.61 15.60
N ALA A 182 -3.45 -1.28 14.75
CA ALA A 182 -3.18 -2.64 14.31
C ALA A 182 -1.90 -2.75 13.46
N TRP A 183 -1.45 -1.65 12.85
CA TRP A 183 -0.25 -1.59 12.02
C TRP A 183 1.03 -1.35 12.83
N VAL A 184 0.92 -1.01 14.12
CA VAL A 184 2.06 -0.65 14.97
C VAL A 184 2.48 -1.84 15.83
N GLY A 185 3.80 -1.99 16.04
CA GLY A 185 4.39 -3.02 16.90
C GLY A 185 4.76 -4.30 16.16
N THR A 186 5.00 -5.35 16.95
CA THR A 186 5.45 -6.66 16.48
C THR A 186 4.35 -7.69 16.72
N GLY A 187 4.07 -8.49 15.70
CA GLY A 187 3.02 -9.50 15.69
C GLY A 187 3.57 -10.91 15.85
N ARG A 188 3.02 -11.84 15.07
CA ARG A 188 3.39 -13.26 15.09
C ARG A 188 4.81 -13.45 14.51
N LEU A 189 5.49 -14.55 14.84
CA LEU A 189 6.82 -14.86 14.29
C LEU A 189 7.84 -13.70 14.38
N ASP A 190 7.70 -12.83 15.39
CA ASP A 190 8.53 -11.63 15.59
C ASP A 190 8.60 -10.67 14.39
N LEU A 191 7.63 -10.73 13.46
CA LEU A 191 7.55 -9.81 12.33
C LEU A 191 6.80 -8.53 12.72
N PRO A 192 7.20 -7.36 12.17
CA PRO A 192 6.43 -6.13 12.32
C PRO A 192 4.99 -6.31 11.85
N ASN A 193 4.02 -5.70 12.55
CA ASN A 193 2.60 -5.78 12.18
C ASN A 193 2.35 -5.26 10.76
N ARG A 194 3.14 -4.26 10.30
CA ARG A 194 3.11 -3.82 8.89
C ARG A 194 3.43 -4.93 7.89
N THR A 195 4.39 -5.78 8.21
CA THR A 195 4.74 -6.93 7.38
C THR A 195 3.60 -7.94 7.41
N TRP A 196 3.01 -8.22 8.58
CA TRP A 196 1.85 -9.10 8.68
C TRP A 196 0.65 -8.65 7.87
N GLY A 197 0.28 -7.37 7.92
CA GLY A 197 -0.85 -6.86 7.14
C GLY A 197 -0.67 -7.03 5.64
N ARG A 198 0.57 -6.94 5.14
CA ARG A 198 0.93 -7.19 3.74
C ARG A 198 0.98 -8.68 3.39
N ILE A 199 1.39 -9.53 4.31
CA ILE A 199 1.28 -10.99 4.16
C ILE A 199 -0.20 -11.36 4.05
N VAL A 200 -1.06 -10.88 4.96
CA VAL A 200 -2.52 -11.12 4.91
C VAL A 200 -3.11 -10.64 3.58
N LEU A 201 -2.69 -9.48 3.06
CA LEU A 201 -3.10 -9.06 1.72
C LEU A 201 -2.73 -10.07 0.64
N THR A 202 -1.50 -10.60 0.69
CA THR A 202 -1.00 -11.58 -0.27
C THR A 202 -1.81 -12.86 -0.22
N GLU A 203 -2.09 -13.36 0.99
CA GLU A 203 -2.98 -14.51 1.20
C GLU A 203 -4.35 -14.27 0.56
N LEU A 204 -4.97 -13.11 0.82
CA LEU A 204 -6.29 -12.79 0.26
C LEU A 204 -6.30 -12.67 -1.27
N VAL A 205 -5.24 -12.12 -1.87
CA VAL A 205 -5.17 -11.90 -3.33
C VAL A 205 -4.78 -13.18 -4.07
N VAL A 206 -3.70 -13.84 -3.65
CA VAL A 206 -3.18 -15.03 -4.33
C VAL A 206 -4.14 -16.20 -4.16
N HIS A 207 -4.58 -16.49 -2.93
CA HIS A 207 -5.54 -17.56 -2.71
C HIS A 207 -6.96 -17.20 -3.15
N GLY A 208 -7.29 -15.91 -3.23
CA GLY A 208 -8.51 -15.46 -3.89
C GLY A 208 -8.51 -15.84 -5.37
N TRP A 209 -7.39 -15.63 -6.06
CA TRP A 209 -7.22 -16.11 -7.42
C TRP A 209 -7.24 -17.64 -7.52
N ASP A 210 -6.52 -18.35 -6.63
CA ASP A 210 -6.52 -19.83 -6.61
C ASP A 210 -7.95 -20.38 -6.51
N LEU A 211 -8.74 -19.86 -5.57
CA LEU A 211 -10.12 -20.26 -5.35
C LEU A 211 -11.01 -19.89 -6.54
N ALA A 212 -10.87 -18.67 -7.06
CA ALA A 212 -11.68 -18.17 -8.16
C ALA A 212 -11.52 -19.03 -9.41
N VAL A 213 -10.28 -19.34 -9.81
CA VAL A 213 -10.03 -20.14 -11.00
C VAL A 213 -10.46 -21.60 -10.79
N ALA A 214 -10.20 -22.19 -9.62
CA ALA A 214 -10.62 -23.56 -9.30
C ALA A 214 -12.15 -23.73 -9.30
N THR A 215 -12.90 -22.68 -8.94
CA THR A 215 -14.36 -22.72 -8.83
C THR A 215 -15.10 -22.05 -10.00
N GLY A 216 -14.37 -21.50 -10.98
CA GLY A 216 -14.95 -20.80 -12.13
C GLY A 216 -15.64 -19.48 -11.78
N GLN A 217 -15.23 -18.83 -10.69
CA GLN A 217 -15.80 -17.57 -10.21
C GLN A 217 -14.99 -16.36 -10.71
N PRO A 218 -15.63 -15.19 -10.91
CA PRO A 218 -14.90 -13.97 -11.23
C PRO A 218 -14.11 -13.46 -10.01
N PHE A 219 -12.93 -12.89 -10.26
CA PHE A 219 -12.12 -12.25 -9.22
C PHE A 219 -11.36 -11.05 -9.79
N ASP A 220 -11.82 -9.85 -9.43
CA ASP A 220 -11.27 -8.58 -9.91
C ASP A 220 -11.15 -7.58 -8.75
N PRO A 221 -10.21 -7.80 -7.81
CA PRO A 221 -10.00 -6.86 -6.71
C PRO A 221 -9.47 -5.51 -7.25
N ALA A 222 -9.81 -4.42 -6.55
CA ALA A 222 -9.48 -3.07 -6.99
C ALA A 222 -8.00 -2.87 -7.32
N ALA A 223 -7.70 -2.13 -8.39
CA ALA A 223 -6.33 -1.95 -8.92
C ALA A 223 -5.31 -1.46 -7.87
N GLY A 224 -5.71 -0.63 -6.91
CA GLY A 224 -4.85 -0.18 -5.81
C GLY A 224 -4.40 -1.32 -4.88
N ILE A 225 -5.27 -2.30 -4.66
CA ILE A 225 -4.98 -3.51 -3.87
C ILE A 225 -4.03 -4.42 -4.62
N LEU A 226 -4.28 -4.63 -5.92
CA LEU A 226 -3.37 -5.37 -6.78
C LEU A 226 -1.98 -4.70 -6.83
N ARG A 227 -1.91 -3.37 -6.93
CA ARG A 227 -0.63 -2.65 -6.87
C ARG A 227 0.10 -2.87 -5.55
N ALA A 228 -0.58 -2.68 -4.42
CA ALA A 228 0.02 -2.86 -3.10
C ALA A 228 0.49 -4.31 -2.86
N CYS A 229 -0.27 -5.29 -3.36
CA CYS A 229 0.12 -6.70 -3.30
C CYS A 229 1.34 -6.95 -4.19
N TYR A 230 1.34 -6.47 -5.44
CA TYR A 230 2.47 -6.61 -6.36
C TYR A 230 3.76 -6.03 -5.78
N ASP A 231 3.71 -4.81 -5.24
CA ASP A 231 4.88 -4.14 -4.66
C ASP A 231 5.42 -4.94 -3.47
N HIS A 232 4.54 -5.54 -2.66
CA HIS A 232 4.95 -6.42 -1.57
C HIS A 232 5.56 -7.74 -2.06
N VAL A 233 4.89 -8.50 -2.94
CA VAL A 233 5.40 -9.82 -3.36
C VAL A 233 6.69 -9.72 -4.15
N ALA A 234 6.85 -8.67 -4.98
CA ALA A 234 8.06 -8.45 -5.76
C ALA A 234 9.28 -8.17 -4.86
N GLU A 235 9.08 -7.56 -3.69
CA GLU A 235 10.14 -7.32 -2.72
C GLU A 235 10.35 -8.48 -1.74
N PHE A 236 9.25 -9.05 -1.27
CA PHE A 236 9.23 -10.01 -0.16
C PHE A 236 9.59 -11.43 -0.61
N VAL A 237 8.99 -11.93 -1.69
CA VAL A 237 9.16 -13.34 -2.12
C VAL A 237 10.63 -13.70 -2.38
N PRO A 238 11.45 -12.86 -3.06
CA PRO A 238 12.87 -13.16 -3.26
C PRO A 238 13.70 -13.25 -1.97
N ARG A 239 13.17 -12.74 -0.84
CA ARG A 239 13.84 -12.69 0.46
C ARG A 239 13.01 -13.39 1.54
N ALA A 240 12.03 -14.20 1.15
CA ALA A 240 11.10 -14.81 2.09
C ALA A 240 11.88 -15.72 3.06
N PRO A 241 11.57 -15.67 4.37
CA PRO A 241 12.26 -16.48 5.37
C PRO A 241 12.01 -17.98 5.18
N LEU A 242 10.91 -18.34 4.50
CA LEU A 242 10.50 -19.69 4.17
C LEU A 242 10.28 -19.77 2.64
N PRO A 243 11.35 -19.87 1.85
CA PRO A 243 11.26 -19.90 0.38
C PRO A 243 10.48 -21.11 -0.14
N GLU A 244 10.43 -22.20 0.60
CA GLU A 244 9.70 -23.43 0.26
C GLU A 244 8.18 -23.28 0.21
N LEU A 245 7.62 -22.22 0.81
CA LEU A 245 6.19 -21.91 0.72
C LEU A 245 5.80 -21.31 -0.64
N TRP A 246 6.79 -21.00 -1.49
CA TRP A 246 6.60 -20.36 -2.78
C TRP A 246 7.08 -21.27 -3.91
N GLY A 247 6.34 -21.30 -5.01
CA GLY A 247 6.81 -21.96 -6.23
C GLY A 247 7.90 -21.14 -6.92
N PRO A 248 8.67 -21.73 -7.85
CA PRO A 248 9.58 -20.96 -8.68
C PRO A 248 8.79 -19.93 -9.50
N PRO A 249 9.24 -18.66 -9.57
CA PRO A 249 8.54 -17.63 -10.33
C PRO A 249 8.34 -18.02 -11.80
N VAL A 250 7.16 -17.71 -12.34
CA VAL A 250 6.82 -17.94 -13.74
C VAL A 250 7.08 -16.65 -14.53
N GLU A 251 7.63 -16.78 -15.75
CA GLU A 251 7.79 -15.61 -16.62
C GLU A 251 6.46 -15.18 -17.23
N VAL A 252 6.20 -13.87 -17.22
CA VAL A 252 5.05 -13.24 -17.88
C VAL A 252 5.49 -12.00 -18.66
N PRO A 253 4.77 -11.61 -19.73
CA PRO A 253 5.06 -10.39 -20.47
C PRO A 253 5.04 -9.14 -19.56
N ALA A 254 5.90 -8.16 -19.84
CA ALA A 254 5.97 -6.91 -19.06
C ALA A 254 4.64 -6.14 -19.00
N GLY A 255 3.79 -6.30 -20.02
CA GLY A 255 2.45 -5.72 -20.11
C GLY A 255 1.31 -6.60 -19.60
N ALA A 256 1.61 -7.75 -18.97
CA ALA A 256 0.59 -8.61 -18.38
C ALA A 256 -0.21 -7.89 -17.27
N ALA A 257 -1.44 -8.33 -17.05
CA ALA A 257 -2.29 -7.80 -15.99
C ALA A 257 -1.59 -7.92 -14.63
N LEU A 258 -1.89 -7.01 -13.70
CA LEU A 258 -1.24 -7.02 -12.39
C LEU A 258 -1.47 -8.33 -11.64
N LEU A 259 -2.68 -8.89 -11.73
CA LEU A 259 -3.00 -10.17 -11.09
C LEU A 259 -2.13 -11.31 -11.65
N ASP A 260 -2.00 -11.41 -12.98
CA ASP A 260 -1.13 -12.41 -13.62
C ASP A 260 0.34 -12.26 -13.16
N ARG A 261 0.83 -11.02 -13.01
CA ARG A 261 2.18 -10.75 -12.50
C ARG A 261 2.36 -11.12 -11.03
N ILE A 262 1.34 -10.89 -10.19
CA ILE A 262 1.36 -11.26 -8.77
C ILE A 262 1.47 -12.78 -8.64
N VAL A 263 0.57 -13.52 -9.29
CA VAL A 263 0.52 -14.98 -9.17
C VAL A 263 1.76 -15.64 -9.80
N ALA A 264 2.29 -15.04 -10.87
CA ALA A 264 3.54 -15.48 -11.49
C ALA A 264 4.75 -15.32 -10.55
N VAL A 265 4.86 -14.20 -9.82
CA VAL A 265 5.95 -14.00 -8.83
C VAL A 265 5.85 -15.00 -7.68
N THR A 266 4.64 -15.42 -7.30
CA THR A 266 4.42 -16.43 -6.26
C THR A 266 4.46 -17.87 -6.77
N GLY A 267 4.85 -18.06 -8.04
CA GLY A 267 5.11 -19.37 -8.65
C GLY A 267 3.88 -20.09 -9.20
N ARG A 268 2.75 -19.40 -9.35
CA ARG A 268 1.55 -19.92 -10.02
C ARG A 268 1.61 -19.59 -11.51
N SER A 269 1.01 -20.45 -12.34
CA SER A 269 0.85 -20.19 -13.78
C SER A 269 -0.47 -19.43 -14.03
N PRO A 270 -0.45 -18.20 -14.57
CA PRO A 270 -1.67 -17.44 -14.87
C PRO A 270 -2.62 -18.12 -15.88
N ASP A 271 -2.09 -19.06 -16.67
CA ASP A 271 -2.86 -19.83 -17.66
C ASP A 271 -3.43 -21.14 -17.09
N TRP A 272 -3.40 -21.33 -15.77
CA TRP A 272 -4.01 -22.49 -15.15
C TRP A 272 -5.50 -22.57 -15.52
N GLY A 273 -5.90 -23.68 -16.14
CA GLY A 273 -7.29 -23.94 -16.55
C GLY A 273 -7.81 -23.09 -17.72
N ARG A 274 -6.96 -22.35 -18.44
CA ARG A 274 -7.33 -21.64 -19.68
C ARG A 274 -7.21 -22.51 -20.93
#